data_AF-A0AAE0X4B3-F1
#
_entry.id   AF-A0AAE0X4B3-F1
#
_cell.length_a   1.000
_cell.length_b   1.000
_cell.length_c   1.000
_cell.angle_alpha   90.00
_cell.angle_beta   90.00
_cell.angle_gamma   90.00
#
_symmetry.space_group_name_H-M   'P 1'
#
loop_
_entity.id
_entity.type
_entity.pdbx_description
1 polymer ?
#
loop_
_entity_poly.entity_id
_entity_poly.type
_entity_poly.pdbx_seq_one_letter_code
_entity_poly.pdbx_strand_id
1 'polypeptide(L)'
;MCDFEEFVFTCSHSIIRLKSYCHFARNDPHHQCFGVKKLRNVWDQTTECEKCRERHANQWNSQAQGYGYGGYGFQGGHSSS
;
A
#
# COMPACT_ATOMS: atom_id res chain seq x y z
N MET A 1 5.36 29.97 1.05
CA MET A 1 4.65 28.85 0.40
C MET A 1 5.22 27.57 0.94
N CYS A 2 4.39 26.54 1.13
CA CYS A 2 4.86 25.22 1.55
C CYS A 2 5.36 24.45 0.33
N ASP A 3 6.47 23.75 0.49
CA ASP A 3 7.04 22.93 -0.57
C ASP A 3 6.66 21.47 -0.37
N PHE A 4 6.26 20.82 -1.46
CA PHE A 4 5.85 19.44 -1.49
C PHE A 4 6.72 18.65 -2.48
N GLU A 5 6.80 17.36 -2.26
CA GLU A 5 7.41 16.38 -3.16
C GLU A 5 6.39 15.28 -3.46
N GLU A 6 6.38 14.82 -4.70
CA GLU A 6 5.54 13.73 -5.14
C GLU A 6 6.39 12.49 -5.39
N PHE A 7 5.91 11.34 -4.94
CA PHE A 7 6.55 10.04 -5.11
C PHE A 7 5.64 9.19 -5.98
N VAL A 8 6.10 8.80 -7.16
CA VAL A 8 5.33 7.99 -8.13
C VAL A 8 5.82 6.56 -8.04
N PHE A 9 4.92 5.61 -7.85
CA PHE A 9 5.24 4.20 -7.65
C PHE A 9 4.97 3.39 -8.92
N THR A 10 5.63 2.23 -9.03
CA THR A 10 5.47 1.32 -10.18
C THR A 10 4.04 0.82 -10.37
N CYS A 11 3.25 0.80 -9.29
CA CYS A 11 1.82 0.45 -9.31
C CYS A 11 0.91 1.61 -9.78
N SER A 12 1.47 2.65 -10.41
CA SER A 12 0.75 3.85 -10.92
C SER A 12 0.07 4.71 -9.86
N HIS A 13 0.38 4.48 -8.58
CA HIS A 13 -0.05 5.35 -7.49
C HIS A 13 0.98 6.44 -7.25
N SER A 14 0.55 7.59 -6.70
CA SER A 14 1.47 8.61 -6.20
C SER A 14 1.12 9.05 -4.78
N ILE A 15 2.12 9.55 -4.05
CA ILE A 15 1.98 10.13 -2.71
C ILE A 15 2.66 11.49 -2.69
N ILE A 16 1.95 12.50 -2.19
CA ILE A 16 2.49 13.83 -1.98
C ILE A 16 2.90 13.99 -0.52
N ARG A 17 4.13 14.43 -0.27
CA ARG A 17 4.63 14.75 1.07
C ARG A 17 5.08 16.19 1.18
N LEU A 18 4.90 16.76 2.37
CA LEU A 18 5.41 18.08 2.69
C LEU A 18 6.93 18.00 2.91
N LYS A 19 7.69 18.77 2.15
CA LYS A 19 9.14 18.89 2.28
C LYS A 19 9.53 20.02 3.22
N SER A 20 8.88 21.17 3.08
CA SER A 20 9.17 22.34 3.91
C SER A 20 7.90 23.14 4.20
N TYR A 21 7.79 23.60 5.44
CA TYR A 21 6.74 24.50 5.86
C TYR A 21 7.03 25.92 5.37
N CYS A 22 5.97 26.67 5.05
CA CYS A 22 6.12 28.11 4.81
C CYS A 22 6.52 28.84 6.10
N HIS A 23 6.98 30.09 5.96
CA HIS A 23 7.38 30.91 7.10
C HIS A 23 6.32 30.99 8.22
N PHE A 24 5.04 31.06 7.85
CA PHE A 24 3.92 31.15 8.80
C PHE A 24 3.62 29.83 9.52
N ALA A 25 3.93 28.70 8.88
CA ALA A 25 3.62 27.36 9.40
C ALA A 25 4.81 26.68 10.09
N ARG A 26 6.02 27.26 10.01
CA ARG A 26 7.26 26.60 10.43
C ARG A 26 7.33 26.28 11.94
N ASN A 27 6.56 27.02 12.75
CA ASN A 27 6.58 26.92 14.21
C ASN A 27 5.30 26.29 14.79
N ASP A 28 4.30 25.98 13.97
CA ASP A 28 3.03 25.42 14.43
C ASP A 28 2.68 24.17 13.60
N PRO A 29 2.80 22.97 14.20
CA PRO A 29 2.49 21.70 13.53
C PRO A 29 1.04 21.61 13.04
N HIS A 30 0.10 22.33 13.66
CA HIS A 30 -1.32 22.33 13.30
C HIS A 30 -1.68 23.47 12.35
N HIS A 31 -0.70 24.24 11.90
CA HIS A 31 -0.95 25.35 10.99
C HIS A 31 -1.46 24.85 9.64
N GLN A 32 -2.76 25.04 9.41
CA GLN A 32 -3.37 24.78 8.12
C GLN A 32 -2.95 25.87 7.13
N CYS A 33 -1.95 25.58 6.31
CA CYS A 33 -1.49 26.54 5.31
C CYS A 33 -2.49 26.64 4.15
N PHE A 34 -3.23 27.76 4.10
CA PHE A 34 -4.13 28.11 2.98
C PHE A 34 -3.40 28.75 1.79
N GLY A 35 -2.08 28.89 1.87
CA GLY A 35 -1.27 29.47 0.80
C GLY A 35 -1.03 28.50 -0.36
N VAL A 36 -0.50 29.05 -1.47
CA VAL A 36 -0.14 28.27 -2.67
C VAL A 36 0.84 27.15 -2.32
N LYS A 37 0.50 25.93 -2.75
CA LYS A 37 1.34 24.74 -2.63
C LYS A 37 2.27 24.67 -3.84
N LYS A 38 3.57 24.48 -3.62
CA LYS A 38 4.53 24.25 -4.70
C LYS A 38 4.99 22.80 -4.71
N LEU A 39 4.76 22.11 -5.81
CA LEU A 39 5.42 20.82 -6.06
C LEU A 39 6.84 21.11 -6.52
N ARG A 40 7.85 20.66 -5.77
CA ARG A 40 9.26 20.91 -6.06
C ARG A 40 9.87 19.83 -6.92
N ASN A 41 9.63 18.58 -6.54
CA ASN A 41 10.23 17.42 -7.19
C ASN A 41 9.18 16.32 -7.33
N VAL A 42 9.37 15.52 -8.38
CA VAL A 42 8.69 14.26 -8.60
C VAL A 42 9.76 13.17 -8.57
N TRP A 43 9.52 12.13 -7.78
CA TRP A 43 10.47 11.04 -7.54
C TRP A 43 9.85 9.72 -7.94
N ASP A 44 10.38 9.13 -9.01
CA ASP A 44 10.02 7.76 -9.38
C ASP A 44 10.59 6.77 -8.38
N GLN A 45 9.73 5.91 -7.85
CA GLN A 45 10.07 4.83 -6.94
C GLN A 45 10.19 3.53 -7.72
N THR A 46 11.16 2.71 -7.34
CA THR A 46 11.37 1.38 -7.93
C THR A 46 10.47 0.31 -7.31
N THR A 47 9.62 0.69 -6.34
CA THR A 47 8.77 -0.21 -5.57
C THR A 47 7.30 0.15 -5.73
N GLU A 48 6.43 -0.78 -5.37
CA GLU A 48 5.01 -0.51 -5.21
C GLU A 48 4.74 0.33 -3.95
N CYS A 49 3.57 0.96 -3.89
CA CYS A 49 3.12 1.65 -2.68
C CYS A 49 2.74 0.63 -1.58
N GLU A 50 2.75 1.08 -0.32
CA GLU A 50 2.44 0.24 0.85
C GLU A 50 1.13 -0.53 0.70
N LYS A 51 0.07 0.15 0.25
CA LYS A 51 -1.27 -0.44 0.09
C LYS A 51 -1.30 -1.59 -0.93
N CYS A 52 -0.57 -1.46 -2.03
CA CYS A 52 -0.46 -2.52 -3.04
C CYS A 52 0.35 -3.69 -2.50
N ARG A 53 1.46 -3.41 -1.82
CA ARG A 53 2.30 -4.41 -1.19
C ARG A 53 1.53 -5.21 -0.13
N GLU A 54 0.76 -4.55 0.73
CA GLU A 54 -0.10 -5.18 1.72
C GLU A 54 -1.19 -6.04 1.08
N ARG A 55 -1.83 -5.56 0.00
CA ARG A 55 -2.83 -6.35 -0.76
C ARG A 55 -2.21 -7.63 -1.32
N HIS A 56 -1.04 -7.53 -1.94
CA HIS A 56 -0.33 -8.70 -2.47
C HIS A 56 0.07 -9.67 -1.35
N ALA A 57 0.56 -9.16 -0.22
CA ALA A 57 0.90 -10.00 0.94
C ALA A 57 -0.33 -10.74 1.50
N ASN A 58 -1.47 -10.06 1.63
CA ASN A 58 -2.72 -10.66 2.10
C ASN A 58 -3.27 -11.71 1.11
N GLN A 59 -3.08 -11.51 -0.19
CA GLN A 59 -3.46 -12.49 -1.21
C GLN A 59 -2.60 -13.76 -1.15
N TRP A 60 -1.30 -13.63 -0.88
CA TRP A 60 -0.44 -14.79 -0.65
C TRP A 60 -0.87 -15.58 0.59
N ASN A 61 -1.24 -14.88 1.66
CA ASN A 61 -1.67 -15.53 2.90
C ASN A 61 -3.02 -16.26 2.76
N SER A 62 -3.94 -15.74 1.94
CA SER A 62 -5.22 -16.42 1.66
C SER A 62 -5.05 -17.62 0.72
N GLN A 63 -4.07 -17.60 -0.19
CA GLN A 63 -3.79 -18.74 -1.06
C GLN A 63 -3.17 -19.93 -0.30
N ALA A 64 -2.41 -19.69 0.77
CA ALA A 64 -1.87 -20.73 1.63
C ALA A 64 -2.95 -21.52 2.40
N GLN A 65 -4.14 -20.97 2.58
CA GLN A 65 -5.26 -21.63 3.28
C GLN A 65 -6.14 -22.50 2.35
N GLY A 66 -5.91 -22.48 1.03
CA GLY A 66 -6.76 -23.16 0.04
C GLY A 66 -6.28 -24.55 -0.44
N TYR A 67 -5.08 -24.98 -0.08
CA TYR A 67 -4.48 -26.23 -0.60
C TYR A 67 -4.30 -27.35 0.44
N GLY A 68 -4.95 -27.24 1.60
CA GLY A 68 -4.78 -28.17 2.71
C GLY A 68 -6.04 -28.92 3.12
N TYR A 69 -6.73 -29.63 2.21
CA TYR A 69 -7.61 -30.77 2.57
C TYR A 69 -8.00 -31.57 1.31
N GLY A 70 -7.03 -32.28 0.72
CA GLY A 70 -7.24 -33.19 -0.40
C GLY A 70 -6.33 -34.41 -0.25
N GLY A 71 -6.51 -35.17 0.84
CA GLY A 71 -5.65 -36.30 1.17
C GLY A 71 -6.42 -37.45 1.81
N TYR A 72 -6.57 -38.53 1.03
CA TYR A 72 -6.82 -39.93 1.39
C TYR A 72 -8.04 -40.28 2.29
N GLY A 73 -9.18 -40.55 1.64
CA GLY A 73 -10.28 -41.34 2.21
C GLY A 73 -10.40 -42.70 1.51
N PHE A 74 -9.49 -43.62 1.79
CA PHE A 74 -9.67 -45.05 1.47
C PHE A 74 -10.57 -45.66 2.53
N GLN A 75 -11.80 -46.05 2.18
CA GLN A 75 -12.56 -47.05 2.93
C GLN A 75 -13.53 -47.75 1.97
N GLY A 76 -13.11 -48.95 1.56
CA GLY A 76 -13.95 -49.86 0.81
C GLY A 76 -15.09 -50.42 1.67
N GLY A 77 -16.07 -51.02 1.00
CA GLY A 77 -17.11 -51.79 1.67
C GLY A 77 -18.35 -51.97 0.83
N HIS A 78 -18.27 -52.84 -0.18
CA HIS A 78 -19.45 -53.45 -0.78
C HIS A 78 -20.17 -54.30 0.28
N SER A 79 -21.49 -54.15 0.40
CA SER A 79 -22.40 -55.31 0.56
C SER A 79 -23.85 -54.85 0.67
N SER A 80 -24.57 -55.18 -0.40
CA SER A 80 -26.00 -55.47 -0.49
C SER A 80 -26.57 -56.27 0.70
N SER A 81 -27.80 -55.94 1.13
CA SER A 81 -28.98 -56.82 1.17
C SER A 81 -30.19 -56.03 1.68
#